data_AF-A0A8I1U3C1-F1
#
_entry.id   AF-A0A8I1U3C1-F1
#
_cell.length_a   1.000
_cell.length_b   1.000
_cell.length_c   1.000
_cell.angle_alpha   90.00
_cell.angle_beta   90.00
_cell.angle_gamma   90.00
#
_symmetry.space_group_name_H-M   'P 1'
#
loop_
_entity.id
_entity.type
_entity.pdbx_description
1 polymer ?
#
loop_
_entity_poly.entity_id
_entity_poly.type
_entity_poly.pdbx_seq_one_letter_code
_entity_poly.pdbx_strand_id
1 'polypeptide(L)'
;MFTRFAVFYGHLWRSQFKNEGFLEFAKGEWLEGLSQFSDEILNQVIIDCRDHCDMPPTLPQMISFCRDIQKRNTFYVAPEKYQPACKEVVKENIRQCKAYLFK
;
A
#
# COMPACT_ATOMS: atom_id res chain seq x y z
N MET A 1 11.73 7.00 -11.85
CA MET A 1 10.39 7.65 -11.83
C MET A 1 10.35 8.98 -12.60
N PHE A 2 11.12 10.00 -12.25
CA PHE A 2 11.08 11.34 -12.88
C PHE A 2 11.12 11.32 -14.41
N THR A 3 12.00 10.52 -15.02
CA THR A 3 12.08 10.39 -16.48
C THR A 3 10.81 9.80 -17.08
N ARG A 4 10.16 8.83 -16.41
CA ARG A 4 8.89 8.24 -16.85
C ARG A 4 7.78 9.30 -16.83
N PHE A 5 7.67 10.07 -15.75
CA PHE A 5 6.68 11.15 -15.66
C PHE A 5 6.96 12.30 -16.64
N ALA A 6 8.22 12.57 -16.97
CA ALA A 6 8.58 13.52 -18.04
C ALA A 6 8.17 13.04 -19.44
N VAL A 7 7.94 11.74 -19.64
CA VAL A 7 7.39 11.16 -20.88
C VAL A 7 5.87 11.13 -20.82
N PHE A 8 5.27 10.70 -19.69
CA PHE A 8 3.82 10.56 -19.54
C PHE A 8 3.10 11.91 -19.61
N TYR A 9 3.59 12.91 -18.86
CA TYR A 9 2.92 14.20 -18.71
C TYR A 9 3.61 15.33 -19.49
N GLY A 10 4.70 15.02 -20.18
CA GLY A 10 5.43 15.94 -21.05
C GLY A 10 5.75 17.27 -20.36
N HIS A 11 5.22 18.36 -20.91
CA HIS A 11 5.51 19.71 -20.46
C HIS A 11 5.04 19.98 -19.01
N LEU A 12 3.95 19.37 -18.56
CA LEU A 12 3.40 19.58 -17.21
C LEU A 12 4.37 19.14 -16.11
N TRP A 13 5.13 18.08 -16.35
CA TRP A 13 6.16 17.61 -15.44
C TRP A 13 7.47 18.37 -15.64
N ARG A 14 7.92 18.48 -16.90
CA ARG A 14 9.21 19.11 -17.23
C ARG A 14 9.26 20.58 -16.81
N SER A 15 8.14 21.29 -16.83
CA SER A 15 8.10 22.71 -16.45
C SER A 15 8.32 22.95 -14.96
N GLN A 16 8.02 21.96 -14.10
CA GLN A 16 8.19 22.07 -12.65
C GLN A 16 9.66 21.97 -12.23
N PHE A 17 10.49 21.28 -13.02
CA PHE A 17 11.87 20.94 -12.66
C PHE A 17 12.91 21.52 -13.64
N LYS A 18 12.71 22.77 -14.07
CA LYS A 18 13.63 23.46 -14.99
C LYS A 18 14.97 23.83 -14.34
N ASN A 19 14.97 24.06 -13.04
CA ASN A 19 16.17 24.39 -12.29
C ASN A 19 16.84 23.10 -11.82
N GLU A 20 18.10 22.90 -12.19
CA GLU A 20 18.85 21.68 -11.90
C GLU A 20 19.06 21.47 -10.38
N GLY A 21 19.37 22.52 -9.63
CA GLY A 21 19.50 22.44 -8.17
C GLY A 21 18.19 22.07 -7.48
N PHE A 22 17.07 22.63 -7.94
CA PHE A 22 15.74 22.24 -7.45
C PHE A 22 15.37 20.81 -7.84
N LEU A 23 15.74 20.36 -9.05
CA LEU A 23 15.50 18.99 -9.50
C LEU A 23 16.23 17.98 -8.61
N GLU A 24 17.50 18.22 -8.30
CA GLU A 24 18.27 17.34 -7.40
C GLU A 24 17.70 17.33 -5.99
N PHE A 25 17.34 18.50 -5.45
CA PHE A 25 16.64 18.59 -4.16
C PHE A 25 15.33 17.78 -4.19
N ALA A 26 14.49 17.98 -5.21
CA ALA A 26 13.23 17.26 -5.34
C ALA A 26 13.43 15.76 -5.47
N LYS A 27 14.42 15.28 -6.23
CA LYS A 27 14.73 13.85 -6.28
C LYS A 27 15.07 13.28 -4.90
N GLY A 28 15.80 14.03 -4.08
CA GLY A 28 16.10 13.69 -2.68
C GLY A 28 14.82 13.53 -1.85
N GLU A 29 13.96 14.55 -1.84
CA GLU A 29 12.69 14.54 -1.09
C GLU A 29 11.77 13.38 -1.54
N TRP A 30 11.69 13.13 -2.85
CA TRP A 30 10.90 12.02 -3.37
C TRP A 30 11.49 10.66 -3.01
N LEU A 31 12.83 10.52 -2.99
CA LEU A 31 13.49 9.29 -2.57
C LEU A 31 13.23 9.03 -1.08
N GLU A 32 13.38 10.04 -0.23
CA GLU A 32 13.13 9.91 1.21
C GLU A 32 11.67 9.55 1.48
N GLY A 33 10.71 10.30 0.91
CA GLY A 33 9.28 10.08 1.14
C GLY A 33 8.75 8.74 0.62
N LEU A 34 9.38 8.18 -0.42
CA LEU A 34 9.00 6.90 -1.02
C LEU A 34 9.84 5.70 -0.56
N SER A 35 10.91 5.92 0.21
CA SER A 35 11.85 4.89 0.68
C SER A 35 11.21 3.73 1.44
N GLN A 36 10.04 3.96 2.05
CA GLN A 36 9.28 2.95 2.80
C GLN A 36 8.51 1.95 1.91
N PHE A 37 8.44 2.17 0.60
CA PHE A 37 7.70 1.32 -0.34
C PHE A 37 8.65 0.51 -1.21
N SER A 38 8.23 -0.70 -1.57
CA SER A 38 9.03 -1.57 -2.44
C SER A 38 8.97 -1.11 -3.90
N ASP A 39 9.97 -1.49 -4.69
CA ASP A 39 10.05 -1.17 -6.11
C ASP A 39 8.84 -1.72 -6.90
N GLU A 40 8.26 -2.84 -6.48
CA GLU A 40 7.05 -3.39 -7.10
C GLU A 40 5.85 -2.46 -6.91
N ILE A 41 5.64 -1.96 -5.68
CA ILE A 41 4.56 -1.01 -5.38
C ILE A 41 4.79 0.27 -6.19
N LEU A 42 6.01 0.82 -6.17
CA LEU A 42 6.33 2.04 -6.90
C LEU A 42 6.08 1.90 -8.41
N ASN A 43 6.50 0.78 -9.00
CA ASN A 43 6.27 0.53 -10.42
C ASN A 43 4.79 0.39 -10.76
N GLN A 44 4.01 -0.28 -9.92
CA GLN A 44 2.56 -0.38 -10.11
C GLN A 44 1.91 1.00 -10.04
N VAL A 45 2.19 1.80 -9.02
CA VAL A 45 1.61 3.15 -8.89
C VAL A 45 2.00 4.04 -10.07
N ILE A 46 3.25 3.96 -10.55
CA ILE A 46 3.69 4.74 -11.73
C ILE A 46 2.88 4.40 -12.97
N ILE A 47 2.54 3.12 -13.16
CA ILE A 47 1.68 2.66 -14.26
C ILE A 47 0.24 3.12 -14.04
N ASP A 48 -0.29 2.96 -12.83
CA ASP A 48 -1.65 3.39 -12.50
C ASP A 48 -1.83 4.89 -12.73
N CYS A 49 -0.83 5.71 -12.39
CA CYS A 49 -0.86 7.15 -12.66
C CYS A 49 -0.90 7.44 -14.16
N ARG A 50 -0.11 6.74 -14.98
CA ARG A 50 -0.13 6.89 -16.45
C ARG A 50 -1.52 6.63 -17.02
N ASP A 51 -2.21 5.62 -16.51
CA ASP A 51 -3.45 5.12 -17.10
C ASP A 51 -4.69 5.85 -16.57
N HIS A 52 -4.64 6.43 -15.37
CA HIS A 52 -5.82 6.97 -14.69
C HIS A 52 -5.69 8.43 -14.23
N CYS A 53 -4.52 9.05 -14.30
CA CYS A 53 -4.33 10.44 -13.89
C CYS A 53 -4.13 11.34 -15.11
N ASP A 54 -4.98 12.35 -15.26
CA ASP A 54 -4.81 13.39 -16.29
C ASP A 54 -3.58 14.29 -16.02
N MET A 55 -3.19 14.39 -14.75
CA MET A 55 -2.12 15.28 -14.27
C MET A 55 -1.08 14.49 -13.46
N PRO A 56 0.20 14.91 -13.49
CA PRO A 56 1.22 14.26 -12.67
C PRO A 56 0.88 14.37 -11.18
N PRO A 57 1.09 13.31 -10.39
CA PRO A 57 0.86 13.36 -8.97
C PRO A 57 1.89 14.24 -8.26
N THR A 58 1.46 14.89 -7.19
CA THR A 58 2.36 15.46 -6.18
C THR A 58 2.97 14.37 -5.30
N LEU A 59 4.07 14.65 -4.59
CA LEU A 59 4.70 13.69 -3.68
C LEU A 59 3.71 13.16 -2.62
N PRO A 60 2.89 13.99 -1.93
CA PRO A 60 1.90 13.48 -0.98
C PRO A 60 0.85 12.56 -1.62
N GLN A 61 0.39 12.87 -2.83
CA GLN A 61 -0.53 12.00 -3.57
C GLN A 61 0.13 10.67 -3.93
N MET A 62 1.38 10.70 -4.36
CA MET A 62 2.14 9.49 -4.68
C MET A 62 2.29 8.58 -3.45
N ILE A 63 2.61 9.15 -2.29
CA ILE A 63 2.65 8.42 -1.01
C ILE A 63 1.29 7.80 -0.69
N SER A 64 0.20 8.54 -0.88
CA SER A 64 -1.16 8.02 -0.66
C SER A 64 -1.45 6.82 -1.56
N PHE A 65 -1.14 6.92 -2.86
CA PHE A 65 -1.37 5.82 -3.79
C PHE A 65 -0.55 4.57 -3.44
N CYS A 66 0.71 4.75 -3.02
CA CYS A 66 1.55 3.64 -2.56
C CYS A 66 0.92 2.95 -1.34
N ARG A 67 0.43 3.72 -0.36
CA ARG A 67 -0.26 3.18 0.82
C ARG A 67 -1.53 2.42 0.45
N ASP A 68 -2.30 2.92 -0.51
CA ASP A 68 -3.53 2.27 -0.95
C ASP A 68 -3.23 0.91 -1.61
N ILE A 69 -2.22 0.83 -2.47
CA ILE A 69 -1.80 -0.43 -3.08
C ILE A 69 -1.22 -1.38 -2.04
N GLN A 70 -0.37 -0.89 -1.15
CA GLN A 70 0.20 -1.69 -0.05
C GLN A 70 -0.92 -2.28 0.82
N LYS A 71 -1.93 -1.48 1.18
CA LYS A 71 -3.09 -1.93 1.96
C LYS A 71 -3.91 -2.98 1.22
N ARG A 72 -4.14 -2.83 -0.09
CA ARG A 72 -4.85 -3.83 -0.90
C ARG A 72 -4.10 -5.16 -0.95
N ASN A 73 -2.78 -5.13 -0.96
CA ASN A 73 -1.94 -6.34 -1.00
C ASN A 73 -1.71 -6.96 0.39
N THR A 74 -1.99 -6.23 1.47
CA THR A 74 -1.89 -6.74 2.83
C THR A 74 -3.16 -7.51 3.17
N PHE A 75 -3.22 -8.78 2.77
CA PHE A 75 -4.28 -9.68 3.21
C PHE A 75 -3.95 -10.25 4.59
N TYR A 76 -4.97 -10.41 5.44
CA TYR A 76 -4.84 -11.17 6.67
C TYR A 76 -4.59 -12.64 6.32
N VAL A 77 -3.33 -13.08 6.42
CA VAL A 77 -2.99 -14.50 6.38
C VAL A 77 -3.33 -15.06 7.75
N ALA A 78 -4.42 -15.84 7.83
CA ALA A 78 -4.72 -16.59 9.04
C ALA A 78 -3.50 -17.46 9.38
N PRO A 79 -3.01 -17.43 10.63
CA PRO A 79 -1.82 -18.20 10.99
C PRO A 79 -2.06 -19.69 10.71
N GLU A 80 -1.17 -20.32 9.94
CA GLU A 80 -1.22 -21.75 9.58
C GLU A 80 -1.27 -22.68 10.80
N LYS A 81 -0.80 -22.20 11.96
CA LYS A 81 -0.78 -22.98 13.19
C LYS A 81 -2.19 -23.06 13.79
N TYR A 82 -2.90 -24.12 13.44
CA TYR A 82 -4.08 -24.58 14.17
C TYR A 82 -3.73 -24.72 15.65
N GLN A 83 -4.31 -23.86 16.48
CA GLN A 83 -4.27 -23.97 17.95
C GLN A 83 -5.51 -24.77 18.37
N PRO A 84 -5.36 -25.99 18.92
CA PRO A 84 -6.50 -26.72 19.45
C PRO A 84 -7.18 -25.91 20.57
N ALA A 85 -8.50 -25.84 20.55
CA ALA A 85 -9.25 -25.18 21.62
C ALA A 85 -8.95 -25.81 22.99
N CYS A 86 -8.94 -24.99 24.05
CA CYS A 86 -8.72 -25.45 25.40
C CYS A 86 -9.76 -26.52 25.78
N LYS A 87 -9.30 -27.73 26.12
CA LYS A 87 -10.16 -28.88 26.37
C LYS A 87 -11.16 -28.64 27.50
N GLU A 88 -10.79 -27.88 28.51
CA GLU A 88 -11.66 -27.57 29.65
C GLU A 88 -12.80 -26.65 29.24
N VAL A 89 -12.49 -25.60 28.48
CA VAL A 89 -13.48 -24.66 27.94
C VAL A 89 -14.45 -25.39 26.99
N VAL A 90 -13.94 -26.29 26.14
CA VAL A 90 -14.79 -27.09 25.23
C VAL A 90 -15.74 -27.98 26.02
N LYS A 91 -15.26 -28.66 27.06
CA LYS A 91 -16.10 -29.53 27.90
C LYS A 91 -17.19 -28.77 28.63
N GLU A 92 -16.86 -27.61 29.20
CA GLU A 92 -17.83 -26.78 29.91
C GLU A 92 -18.92 -26.26 28.96
N ASN A 93 -18.54 -25.75 27.78
CA ASN A 93 -19.52 -25.29 26.79
C ASN A 93 -20.41 -26.44 26.28
N ILE A 94 -19.84 -27.62 26.01
CA ILE A 94 -20.64 -28.80 25.62
C ILE A 94 -21.62 -29.19 26.74
N ARG A 95 -21.20 -29.12 28.00
CA ARG A 95 -22.05 -29.42 29.15
C ARG A 95 -23.22 -28.44 29.24
N GLN A 96 -22.96 -27.14 29.10
CA GLN A 96 -24.01 -26.12 29.09
C GLN A 96 -25.00 -26.35 27.94
N CYS A 97 -24.51 -26.57 26.72
CA CYS A 97 -25.38 -26.86 25.57
C CYS A 97 -26.28 -28.09 25.81
N LYS A 98 -25.74 -29.17 26.38
CA LYS A 98 -26.52 -30.35 26.73
C LYS A 98 -27.58 -30.04 27.79
N ALA A 99 -27.25 -29.24 28.80
CA ALA A 99 -28.21 -28.84 29.84
C ALA A 99 -29.38 -28.00 29.29
N TYR A 100 -29.14 -27.19 28.25
CA TYR A 100 -30.19 -26.44 27.56
C TYR A 100 -31.04 -27.31 26.63
N LEU A 101 -30.44 -28.33 25.99
CA LEU A 101 -31.13 -29.19 25.02
C LEU A 101 -31.98 -30.31 25.64
N PHE A 102 -31.63 -30.78 26.83
CA PHE A 102 -32.34 -31.88 27.52
C PHE A 102 -33.18 -31.38 28.69
N LYS A 103 -33.69 -30.15 28.60
CA LYS A 103 -34.71 -29.59 29.49
C LYS A 103 -36.10 -29.89 28.95
#